data_AF-A0A7L3QRU7-F1
#
_entry.id   AF-A0A7L3QRU7-F1
#
_cell.length_a   1.000
_cell.length_b   1.000
_cell.length_c   1.000
_cell.angle_alpha   90.00
_cell.angle_beta   90.00
_cell.angle_gamma   90.00
#
_symmetry.space_group_name_H-M   'P 1'
#
loop_
_entity.id
_entity.type
_entity.pdbx_description
1 polymer ?
#
loop_
_entity_poly.entity_id
_entity_poly.type
_entity_poly.pdbx_seq_one_letter_code
_entity_poly.pdbx_strand_id
1 'polypeptide(L)'
;PPQVSFTLELEFSCSILLDRAEVTLQATSDSTEAAPQDNVVKLSVPIRYEPNLFLSSNTNLHRYELRPLGTFTHSSGPEFTTRLKVQNLGCYPVQNVTLHVALPALGHQRATILSVTRVLVENATCVLQPPEEGTQVLPVSPEDLQHLDR
;
A
#
# COMPACT_ATOMS: atom_id res chain seq x y z
N PRO A 1 51.13 14.64 7.38
CA PRO A 1 50.80 14.82 5.95
C PRO A 1 49.49 15.61 5.79
N PRO A 2 49.37 16.48 4.77
CA PRO A 2 48.10 17.15 4.48
C PRO A 2 47.05 16.11 4.07
N GLN A 3 45.86 16.23 4.64
CA GLN A 3 44.71 15.39 4.34
C GLN A 3 43.57 16.31 3.92
N VAL A 4 42.90 15.96 2.82
CA VAL A 4 41.72 16.68 2.32
C VAL A 4 40.53 15.74 2.41
N SER A 5 39.43 16.23 2.93
CA SER A 5 38.15 15.52 3.00
C SER A 5 37.15 16.23 2.11
N PHE A 6 36.35 15.45 1.37
CA PHE A 6 35.25 15.95 0.56
C PHE A 6 33.99 15.16 0.85
N THR A 7 32.85 15.82 0.71
CA THR A 7 31.51 15.20 0.80
C THR A 7 30.90 15.22 -0.60
N LEU A 8 30.33 14.09 -1.02
CA LEU A 8 29.60 13.96 -2.27
C LEU A 8 28.12 13.78 -1.93
N GLU A 9 27.30 14.68 -2.43
CA GLU A 9 25.84 14.56 -2.38
C GLU A 9 25.34 14.15 -3.76
N LEU A 10 24.51 13.11 -3.80
CA LEU A 10 23.96 12.54 -5.01
C LEU A 10 22.44 12.66 -4.95
N GLU A 11 21.84 13.27 -5.96
CA GLU A 11 20.38 13.33 -6.13
C GLU A 11 19.96 12.34 -7.22
N PHE A 12 18.96 11.53 -6.93
CA PHE A 12 18.47 10.51 -7.86
C PHE A 12 17.19 10.97 -8.57
N SER A 13 17.07 10.59 -9.84
CA SER A 13 15.90 10.93 -10.64
C SER A 13 14.64 10.22 -10.12
N CYS A 14 13.53 10.96 -10.07
CA CYS A 14 12.21 10.38 -9.81
C CYS A 14 11.69 9.51 -10.99
N SER A 15 12.26 9.65 -12.19
CA SER A 15 11.80 8.91 -13.38
C SER A 15 12.61 7.65 -13.66
N ILE A 16 13.83 7.56 -13.10
CA ILE A 16 14.76 6.45 -13.34
C ILE A 16 15.24 5.93 -11.99
N LEU A 17 14.75 4.75 -11.61
CA LEU A 17 15.14 4.09 -10.37
C LEU A 17 16.41 3.27 -10.61
N LEU A 18 17.42 3.51 -9.78
CA LEU A 18 18.68 2.79 -9.78
C LEU A 18 18.71 1.87 -8.56
N ASP A 19 19.18 0.64 -8.71
CA ASP A 19 19.37 -0.27 -7.57
C ASP A 19 20.67 0.01 -6.81
N ARG A 20 21.65 0.64 -7.49
CA ARG A 20 22.98 0.96 -6.96
C ARG A 20 23.52 2.29 -7.50
N ALA A 21 24.32 2.96 -6.68
CA ALA A 21 25.21 4.03 -7.11
C ALA A 21 26.66 3.52 -7.14
N GLU A 22 27.34 3.65 -8.28
CA GLU A 22 28.75 3.33 -8.43
C GLU A 22 29.57 4.61 -8.55
N VAL A 23 30.52 4.80 -7.65
CA VAL A 23 31.39 5.98 -7.62
C VAL A 23 32.83 5.52 -7.72
N THR A 24 33.55 5.98 -8.75
CA THR A 24 35.00 5.78 -8.88
C THR A 24 35.69 7.10 -8.63
N LEU A 25 36.57 7.13 -7.63
CA LEU A 25 37.39 8.27 -7.30
C LEU A 25 38.84 7.94 -7.64
N GLN A 26 39.50 8.83 -8.36
CA GLN A 26 40.89 8.69 -8.74
C GLN A 26 41.65 9.96 -8.35
N ALA A 27 42.72 9.81 -7.58
CA ALA A 27 43.68 10.88 -7.31
C ALA A 27 44.76 10.90 -8.41
N THR A 28 45.13 12.09 -8.88
CA THR A 28 46.18 12.27 -9.88
C THR A 28 47.07 13.45 -9.51
N SER A 29 48.35 13.39 -9.87
CA SER A 29 49.32 14.47 -9.74
C SER A 29 50.20 14.55 -11.00
N ASP A 30 50.99 15.61 -11.12
CA ASP A 30 51.91 15.79 -12.24
C ASP A 30 53.22 14.99 -12.09
N SER A 31 53.40 14.27 -10.98
CA SER A 31 54.59 13.43 -10.75
C SER A 31 54.44 12.06 -11.43
N THR A 32 55.58 11.44 -11.77
CA THR A 32 55.58 10.04 -12.23
C THR A 32 55.27 9.11 -11.05
N GLU A 33 54.14 8.40 -11.13
CA GLU A 33 53.66 7.50 -10.08
C GLU A 33 54.16 6.06 -10.29
N ALA A 34 54.61 5.42 -9.22
CA ALA A 34 55.12 4.04 -9.28
C ALA A 34 53.99 3.00 -9.23
N ALA A 35 52.90 3.29 -8.52
CA ALA A 35 51.81 2.36 -8.27
C ALA A 35 50.42 2.96 -8.54
N PRO A 36 50.10 3.42 -9.77
CA PRO A 36 48.91 4.23 -10.08
C PRO A 36 47.55 3.60 -9.71
N GLN A 37 47.51 2.31 -9.38
CA GLN A 37 46.30 1.59 -8.96
C GLN A 37 45.89 1.89 -7.51
N ASP A 38 46.81 2.34 -6.65
CA ASP A 38 46.50 2.66 -5.24
C ASP A 38 45.75 4.00 -5.09
N ASN A 39 45.78 4.82 -6.13
CA ASN A 39 45.10 6.12 -6.21
C ASN A 39 43.62 6.01 -6.59
N VAL A 40 43.10 4.80 -6.82
CA VAL A 40 41.72 4.55 -7.24
C VAL A 40 40.93 3.86 -6.14
N VAL A 41 39.78 4.41 -5.78
CA VAL A 41 38.78 3.75 -4.94
C VAL A 41 37.45 3.64 -5.68
N LYS A 42 36.82 2.48 -5.58
CA LYS A 42 35.48 2.20 -6.11
C LYS A 42 34.51 1.95 -4.96
N LEU A 43 33.41 2.69 -4.96
CA LEU A 43 32.34 2.59 -3.99
C LEU A 43 31.08 2.10 -4.71
N SER A 44 30.39 1.11 -4.13
CA SER A 44 29.09 0.63 -4.62
C SER A 44 28.09 0.71 -3.47
N VAL A 45 27.10 1.59 -3.60
CA VAL A 45 26.11 1.86 -2.55
C VAL A 45 24.74 1.37 -3.03
N PRO A 46 24.08 0.44 -2.33
CA PRO A 46 22.71 0.03 -2.68
C PRO A 46 21.74 1.17 -2.39
N ILE A 47 20.83 1.41 -3.33
CA ILE A 47 19.76 2.41 -3.20
C ILE A 47 18.47 1.67 -2.86
N ARG A 48 17.77 2.15 -1.83
CA ARG A 48 16.45 1.64 -1.45
C ARG A 48 15.43 2.76 -1.56
N TYR A 49 14.28 2.43 -2.11
CA TYR A 49 13.15 3.34 -2.26
C TYR A 49 12.02 2.93 -1.32
N GLU A 50 11.39 3.92 -0.72
CA GLU A 50 10.22 3.73 0.14
C GLU A 50 8.99 4.36 -0.54
N PRO A 51 8.11 3.55 -1.15
CA PRO A 51 6.96 4.08 -1.88
C PRO A 51 6.02 4.81 -0.93
N ASN A 52 5.58 6.01 -1.32
CA ASN A 52 4.60 6.78 -0.57
C ASN A 52 3.21 6.58 -1.20
N LEU A 53 2.51 5.52 -0.78
CA LEU A 53 1.16 5.22 -1.22
C LEU A 53 0.14 5.61 -0.14
N PHE A 54 -0.92 6.28 -0.56
CA PHE A 54 -2.02 6.69 0.30
C PHE A 54 -3.32 5.99 -0.11
N LEU A 55 -3.93 5.29 0.84
CA LEU A 55 -5.23 4.64 0.69
C LEU A 55 -6.30 5.47 1.40
N SER A 56 -7.37 5.78 0.70
CA SER A 56 -8.55 6.44 1.28
C SER A 56 -9.83 5.72 0.89
N SER A 57 -10.84 5.84 1.75
CA SER A 57 -12.16 5.24 1.55
C SER A 57 -13.27 6.28 1.80
N ASN A 58 -14.33 6.22 1.01
CA ASN A 58 -15.53 7.02 1.21
C ASN A 58 -16.78 6.17 0.96
N THR A 59 -17.72 6.18 1.89
CA THR A 59 -19.01 5.48 1.75
C THR A 59 -20.17 6.48 1.80
N ASN A 60 -21.26 6.18 1.10
CA ASN A 60 -22.50 6.97 1.18
C ASN A 60 -23.39 6.57 2.37
N LEU A 61 -23.07 5.47 3.06
CA LEU A 61 -23.80 5.01 4.25
C LEU A 61 -22.80 4.52 5.30
N HIS A 62 -22.77 5.20 6.44
CA HIS A 62 -21.89 4.88 7.57
C HIS A 62 -22.60 4.08 8.67
N ARG A 63 -23.93 4.20 8.75
CA ARG A 63 -24.76 3.55 9.76
C ARG A 63 -26.10 3.18 9.14
N TYR A 64 -26.56 1.98 9.43
CA TYR A 64 -27.91 1.54 9.09
C TYR A 64 -28.63 1.09 10.34
N GLU A 65 -29.77 1.72 10.63
CA GLU A 65 -30.61 1.36 11.77
C GLU A 65 -31.62 0.29 11.37
N LEU A 66 -31.62 -0.80 12.12
CA LEU A 66 -32.56 -1.89 11.89
C LEU A 66 -33.95 -1.46 12.35
N ARG A 67 -34.92 -1.55 11.43
CA ARG A 67 -36.34 -1.38 11.76
C ARG A 67 -36.93 -2.71 12.25
N PRO A 68 -37.97 -2.69 13.10
CA PRO A 68 -38.64 -3.90 13.56
C PRO A 68 -39.09 -4.80 12.40
N LEU A 69 -39.03 -6.12 12.61
CA LEU A 69 -39.50 -7.10 11.63
C LEU A 69 -40.91 -6.77 11.13
N GLY A 70 -41.11 -6.84 9.81
CA GLY A 70 -42.40 -6.58 9.17
C GLY A 70 -42.64 -5.13 8.73
N THR A 71 -41.73 -4.20 9.01
CA THR A 71 -41.82 -2.79 8.57
C THR A 71 -40.92 -2.44 7.38
N PHE A 72 -40.24 -3.44 6.80
CA PHE A 72 -39.35 -3.25 5.66
C PHE A 72 -40.16 -2.97 4.39
N THR A 73 -39.91 -1.82 3.77
CA THR A 73 -40.54 -1.40 2.51
C THR A 73 -39.88 -2.04 1.28
N HIS A 74 -38.71 -2.65 1.44
CA HIS A 74 -37.93 -3.33 0.39
C HIS A 74 -37.51 -4.72 0.86
N SER A 75 -37.45 -5.67 -0.08
CA SER A 75 -37.07 -7.08 0.20
C SER A 75 -35.58 -7.26 0.48
N SER A 76 -34.74 -6.35 -0.01
CA SER A 76 -33.31 -6.25 0.31
C SER A 76 -33.05 -5.02 1.16
N GLY A 77 -32.05 -5.08 2.06
CA GLY A 77 -31.59 -3.93 2.83
C GLY A 77 -31.13 -2.74 1.96
N PRO A 78 -30.67 -1.63 2.56
CA PRO A 78 -30.24 -0.46 1.80
C PRO A 78 -29.04 -0.79 0.92
N GLU A 79 -29.01 -0.22 -0.27
CA GLU A 79 -27.82 -0.22 -1.10
C GLU A 79 -26.87 0.89 -0.64
N PHE A 80 -25.58 0.56 -0.54
CA PHE A 80 -24.54 1.53 -0.26
C PHE A 80 -23.33 1.29 -1.15
N THR A 81 -22.55 2.34 -1.35
CA THR A 81 -21.37 2.35 -2.21
C THR A 81 -20.18 2.79 -1.39
N THR A 82 -19.16 1.94 -1.34
CA THR A 82 -17.84 2.27 -0.80
C THR A 82 -16.87 2.46 -1.96
N ARG A 83 -16.27 3.65 -2.05
CA ARG A 83 -15.20 3.97 -2.99
C ARG A 83 -13.87 3.86 -2.27
N LEU A 84 -12.93 3.14 -2.89
CA LEU A 84 -11.55 3.03 -2.43
C LEU A 84 -10.65 3.72 -3.45
N LYS A 85 -9.70 4.52 -2.97
CA LYS A 85 -8.75 5.25 -3.81
C LYS A 85 -7.33 5.01 -3.31
N VAL A 86 -6.49 4.51 -4.21
CA VAL A 86 -5.03 4.40 -4.01
C VAL A 86 -4.38 5.55 -4.75
N GLN A 87 -3.52 6.30 -4.06
CA GLN A 87 -2.79 7.44 -4.61
C GLN A 87 -1.30 7.24 -4.38
N ASN A 88 -0.50 7.51 -5.40
CA ASN A 88 0.94 7.66 -5.23
C ASN A 88 1.23 9.12 -4.87
N LEU A 89 1.68 9.36 -3.63
CA LEU A 89 2.15 10.66 -3.15
C LEU A 89 3.66 10.82 -3.31
N GLY A 90 4.36 9.76 -3.73
CA GLY A 90 5.79 9.79 -4.05
C GLY A 90 6.05 10.37 -5.43
N CYS A 91 7.32 10.67 -5.71
CA CYS A 91 7.70 11.25 -7.00
C CYS A 91 7.99 10.19 -8.07
N TYR A 92 8.27 8.95 -7.67
CA TYR A 92 8.59 7.86 -8.60
C TYR A 92 7.41 6.90 -8.83
N PRO A 93 7.30 6.32 -10.03
CA PRO A 93 6.23 5.38 -10.35
C PRO A 93 6.37 4.08 -9.57
N VAL A 94 5.24 3.59 -9.03
CA VAL A 94 5.15 2.28 -8.38
C VAL A 94 4.38 1.35 -9.30
N GLN A 95 4.96 0.18 -9.60
CA GLN A 95 4.36 -0.83 -10.48
C GLN A 95 3.88 -2.03 -9.67
N ASN A 96 3.00 -2.84 -10.27
CA ASN A 96 2.52 -4.10 -9.68
C ASN A 96 1.84 -3.94 -8.31
N VAL A 97 1.16 -2.81 -8.08
CA VAL A 97 0.41 -2.57 -6.85
C VAL A 97 -0.81 -3.48 -6.80
N THR A 98 -0.92 -4.28 -5.74
CA THR A 98 -2.08 -5.15 -5.47
C THR A 98 -2.75 -4.69 -4.18
N LEU A 99 -4.06 -4.47 -4.23
CA LEU A 99 -4.87 -4.13 -3.06
C LEU A 99 -5.78 -5.31 -2.71
N HIS A 100 -5.64 -5.84 -1.50
CA HIS A 100 -6.55 -6.83 -0.95
C HIS A 100 -7.57 -6.14 -0.03
N VAL A 101 -8.85 -6.37 -0.29
CA VAL A 101 -9.96 -5.78 0.47
C VAL A 101 -10.81 -6.90 1.03
N ALA A 102 -10.90 -6.97 2.35
CA ALA A 102 -11.83 -7.88 3.02
C ALA A 102 -13.19 -7.20 3.18
N LEU A 103 -14.24 -7.84 2.68
CA LEU A 103 -15.62 -7.39 2.86
C LEU A 103 -16.36 -8.41 3.72
N PRO A 104 -17.07 -7.98 4.79
CA PRO A 104 -17.91 -8.89 5.54
C PRO A 104 -19.02 -9.37 4.62
N ALA A 105 -19.22 -10.67 4.48
CA ALA A 105 -20.28 -11.24 3.63
C ALA A 105 -21.23 -12.15 4.42
N LEU A 106 -20.68 -12.87 5.41
CA LEU A 106 -21.40 -13.85 6.22
C LEU A 106 -21.37 -13.43 7.70
N GLY A 107 -22.50 -13.62 8.37
CA GLY A 107 -22.65 -13.56 9.82
C GLY A 107 -22.71 -14.96 10.44
N HIS A 108 -23.15 -15.02 11.71
CA HIS A 108 -23.33 -16.28 12.43
C HIS A 108 -24.22 -17.26 11.64
N GLN A 109 -23.93 -18.56 11.74
CA GLN A 109 -24.60 -19.62 10.96
C GLN A 109 -24.59 -19.40 9.44
N ARG A 110 -23.60 -18.65 8.92
CA ARG A 110 -23.46 -18.32 7.49
C ARG A 110 -24.64 -17.53 6.93
N ALA A 111 -25.36 -16.77 7.76
CA ALA A 111 -26.36 -15.83 7.28
C ALA A 111 -25.70 -14.75 6.42
N THR A 112 -26.19 -14.52 5.20
CA THR A 112 -25.67 -13.44 4.34
C THR A 112 -26.04 -12.09 4.95
N ILE A 113 -25.04 -11.28 5.29
CA ILE A 113 -25.22 -9.94 5.87
C ILE A 113 -24.93 -8.81 4.88
N LEU A 114 -24.21 -9.11 3.80
CA LEU A 114 -23.86 -8.17 2.75
C LEU A 114 -23.63 -8.94 1.45
N SER A 115 -24.16 -8.41 0.36
CA SER A 115 -23.90 -8.90 -0.99
C SER A 115 -23.32 -7.78 -1.84
N VAL A 116 -22.23 -8.06 -2.55
CA VAL A 116 -21.69 -7.13 -3.53
C VAL A 116 -22.51 -7.23 -4.81
N THR A 117 -23.23 -6.16 -5.15
CA THR A 117 -24.07 -6.10 -6.35
C THR A 117 -23.26 -5.73 -7.59
N ARG A 118 -22.27 -4.87 -7.44
CA ARG A 118 -21.43 -4.37 -8.54
C ARG A 118 -20.06 -3.94 -8.03
N VAL A 119 -19.04 -4.15 -8.87
CA VAL A 119 -17.71 -3.59 -8.69
C VAL A 119 -17.42 -2.67 -9.88
N LEU A 120 -16.99 -1.43 -9.58
CA LEU A 120 -16.58 -0.44 -10.57
C LEU A 120 -15.10 -0.15 -10.36
N VAL A 121 -14.32 -0.15 -11.44
CA VAL A 121 -12.87 0.01 -11.39
C VAL A 121 -12.42 0.99 -12.45
N GLU A 122 -11.49 1.88 -12.08
CA GLU A 122 -10.82 2.81 -12.98
C GLU A 122 -9.33 2.52 -12.96
N ASN A 123 -8.71 2.33 -14.13
CA ASN A 123 -7.26 2.09 -14.30
C ASN A 123 -6.69 0.91 -13.50
N ALA A 124 -7.50 -0.11 -13.22
CA ALA A 124 -7.07 -1.35 -12.56
C ALA A 124 -7.96 -2.53 -12.99
N THR A 125 -7.53 -3.74 -12.63
CA THR A 125 -8.34 -4.95 -12.72
C THR A 125 -8.73 -5.40 -11.31
N CYS A 126 -9.96 -5.91 -11.15
CA CYS A 126 -10.44 -6.41 -9.86
C CYS A 126 -11.06 -7.79 -10.04
N VAL A 127 -10.83 -8.66 -9.05
CA VAL A 127 -11.45 -9.98 -8.96
C VAL A 127 -12.17 -10.05 -7.61
N LEU A 128 -13.48 -10.23 -7.64
CA LEU A 128 -14.25 -10.50 -6.44
C LEU A 128 -14.17 -12.00 -6.15
N GLN A 129 -13.70 -12.35 -4.96
CA GLN A 129 -13.65 -13.74 -4.50
C GLN A 129 -14.84 -14.01 -3.56
N PRO A 130 -15.51 -15.16 -3.70
CA PRO A 130 -16.53 -15.56 -2.74
C PRO A 130 -15.89 -15.83 -1.37
N PRO A 131 -16.68 -15.83 -0.28
CA PRO A 131 -16.19 -16.25 1.03
C PRO A 131 -15.60 -17.66 0.96
N GLU A 132 -14.49 -17.88 1.66
CA GLU A 132 -13.82 -19.19 1.65
C GLU A 132 -14.75 -20.30 2.15
N GLU A 133 -14.62 -21.47 1.54
CA GLU A 133 -15.42 -22.62 1.91
C GLU A 133 -14.99 -23.11 3.30
N GLY A 134 -15.91 -23.02 4.27
CA GLY A 134 -15.65 -23.41 5.66
C GLY A 134 -15.37 -22.25 6.62
N THR A 135 -15.45 -20.99 6.19
CA THR A 135 -15.40 -19.84 7.11
C THR A 135 -16.49 -19.94 8.18
N GLN A 136 -16.06 -20.09 9.45
CA GLN A 136 -16.95 -20.05 10.60
C GLN A 136 -16.94 -18.64 11.20
N VAL A 137 -18.12 -18.06 11.38
CA VAL A 137 -18.27 -16.76 12.05
C VAL A 137 -18.66 -17.04 13.50
N LEU A 138 -17.72 -16.77 14.40
CA LEU A 138 -17.95 -16.84 15.84
C LEU A 138 -18.91 -15.72 16.25
N PRO A 139 -19.95 -16.03 17.03
CA PRO A 139 -20.80 -15.00 17.59
C PRO A 139 -19.98 -14.16 18.58
N VAL A 140 -20.06 -12.84 18.43
CA VAL A 140 -19.44 -11.87 19.34
C VAL A 140 -20.34 -11.70 20.55
N SER A 141 -19.78 -11.69 21.76
CA SER A 141 -20.57 -11.50 22.96
C SER A 141 -21.07 -10.04 23.06
N PRO A 142 -22.23 -9.77 23.67
CA PRO A 142 -22.72 -8.40 23.84
C PRO A 142 -21.77 -7.50 24.64
N GLU A 143 -20.96 -8.07 25.53
CA GLU A 143 -19.98 -7.34 26.36
C GLU A 143 -18.83 -6.80 25.49
N ASP A 144 -18.38 -7.57 24.50
CA ASP A 144 -17.32 -7.17 23.56
C ASP A 144 -17.74 -6.02 22.64
N LEU A 145 -19.06 -5.86 22.41
CA LEU A 145 -19.62 -4.79 21.57
C LEU A 145 -19.67 -3.42 22.28
N GLN A 146 -19.63 -3.39 23.61
CA GLN A 146 -19.71 -2.14 24.39
C GLN A 146 -18.42 -1.30 24.33
N HIS A 147 -17.31 -1.90 23.89
CA HIS A 147 -16.00 -1.25 23.82
C HIS A 147 -15.70 -0.62 22.45
N LEU A 148 -16.58 -0.77 21.45
CA LEU A 148 -16.38 -0.27 20.09
C LEU A 148 -16.83 1.19 19.87
N ASP A 149 -17.56 1.78 20.84
CA ASP A 149 -18.10 3.15 20.77
C ASP A 149 -17.15 4.24 21.35
N ARG A 150 -15.85 3.95 21.54
CA ARG A 150 -14.88 4.92 22.08
C ARG A 150 -13.89 5.46 21.06
#